data_AF-A0A2W1JNH3-F1
#
_entry.id   AF-A0A2W1JNH3-F1
#
_cell.length_a   1.000
_cell.length_b   1.000
_cell.length_c   1.000
_cell.angle_alpha   90.00
_cell.angle_beta   90.00
_cell.angle_gamma   90.00
#
_symmetry.space_group_name_H-M   'P 1'
#
loop_
_entity.id
_entity.type
_entity.pdbx_description
1 polymer ?
#
loop_
_entity_poly.entity_id
_entity_poly.type
_entity_poly.pdbx_seq_one_letter_code
_entity_poly.pdbx_strand_id
1 'polypeptide(L)'
;MPTERYRYPDNWEEIATSIKEEAGWVCENCGKVCRRTGESLQDYIKRSQYPAVEVLLHRQRYTLDGAHLDQNPDNSDRSNLRALCRVCHLNYDRKWIGMNMMRRLERAGQMRIPNCI
;
A
#
# COMPACT_ATOMS: atom_id res chain seq x y z
N MET A 1 -2.47 -8.30 4.75
CA MET A 1 -3.25 -7.26 5.46
C MET A 1 -2.41 -6.74 6.61
N PRO A 2 -2.43 -5.43 6.91
CA PRO A 2 -1.74 -4.86 8.06
C PRO A 2 -2.23 -5.53 9.37
N THR A 3 -1.33 -5.66 10.34
CA THR A 3 -1.61 -6.32 11.64
C THR A 3 -2.53 -5.51 12.56
N GLU A 4 -2.76 -4.23 12.26
CA GLU A 4 -3.53 -3.29 13.09
C GLU A 4 -4.74 -2.74 12.32
N ARG A 5 -5.63 -3.62 11.83
CA ARG A 5 -6.79 -3.21 11.00
C ARG A 5 -7.73 -2.25 11.72
N TYR A 6 -7.84 -2.33 13.04
CA TYR A 6 -8.67 -1.45 13.88
C TYR A 6 -8.30 0.04 13.82
N ARG A 7 -7.11 0.37 13.29
CA ARG A 7 -6.63 1.76 13.12
C ARG A 7 -7.10 2.40 11.82
N TYR A 8 -7.60 1.59 10.90
CA TYR A 8 -8.17 2.09 9.65
C TYR A 8 -9.63 2.48 9.91
N PRO A 9 -10.17 3.48 9.19
CA PRO A 9 -11.59 3.80 9.27
C PRO A 9 -12.43 2.61 8.76
N ASP A 10 -13.66 2.48 9.26
CA ASP A 10 -14.55 1.36 8.90
C ASP A 10 -14.83 1.29 7.39
N ASN A 11 -14.88 2.44 6.71
CA ASN A 11 -15.08 2.56 5.27
C ASN A 11 -13.77 2.52 4.46
N TRP A 12 -12.68 1.99 5.01
CA TRP A 12 -11.39 1.92 4.32
C TRP A 12 -11.44 1.23 2.95
N GLU A 13 -12.27 0.20 2.78
CA GLU A 13 -12.40 -0.50 1.50
C GLU A 13 -12.97 0.42 0.40
N GLU A 14 -13.89 1.32 0.77
CA GLU A 14 -14.46 2.33 -0.12
C GLU A 14 -13.41 3.40 -0.46
N ILE A 15 -12.72 3.93 0.55
CA ILE A 15 -11.64 4.92 0.38
C ILE A 15 -10.56 4.36 -0.55
N ALA A 16 -10.07 3.16 -0.27
CA ALA A 16 -9.05 2.49 -1.06
C ALA A 16 -9.50 2.21 -2.49
N THR A 17 -10.80 1.97 -2.72
CA THR A 17 -11.36 1.79 -4.06
C THR A 17 -11.43 3.13 -4.80
N SER A 18 -11.94 4.20 -4.18
CA SER A 18 -12.00 5.56 -4.75
C SER A 18 -10.64 6.03 -5.23
N ILE A 19 -9.60 5.87 -4.39
CA ILE A 19 -8.22 6.28 -4.74
C ILE A 19 -7.69 5.52 -5.97
N LYS A 20 -7.99 4.22 -6.08
CA LYS A 20 -7.56 3.40 -7.22
C LYS A 20 -8.32 3.77 -8.49
N GLU A 21 -9.61 4.10 -8.37
CA GLU A 21 -10.46 4.53 -9.48
C GLU A 21 -10.06 5.92 -10.00
N GLU A 22 -9.85 6.88 -9.10
CA GLU A 22 -9.34 8.22 -9.43
C GLU A 22 -7.98 8.16 -10.13
N ALA A 23 -7.09 7.28 -9.69
CA ALA A 23 -5.79 7.05 -10.33
C ALA A 23 -5.89 6.24 -11.65
N GLY A 24 -7.09 5.88 -12.10
CA GLY A 24 -7.31 5.09 -13.32
C GLY A 24 -6.68 3.70 -13.27
N TRP A 25 -6.47 3.15 -12.08
CA TRP A 25 -5.71 1.92 -11.84
C TRP A 25 -4.25 1.98 -12.32
N VAL A 26 -3.65 3.17 -12.28
CA VAL A 26 -2.25 3.42 -12.62
C VAL A 26 -1.49 3.85 -11.37
N CYS A 27 -0.27 3.35 -11.21
CA CYS A 27 0.60 3.75 -10.11
C CYS A 27 1.01 5.23 -10.27
N GLU A 28 0.66 6.07 -9.29
CA GLU A 28 0.98 7.51 -9.29
C GLU A 28 2.48 7.82 -9.13
N ASN A 29 3.32 6.81 -8.85
CA ASN A 29 4.77 6.98 -8.74
C ASN A 29 5.54 6.55 -9.99
N CYS A 30 5.13 5.49 -10.66
CA CYS A 30 5.90 4.92 -11.78
C CYS A 30 5.10 4.76 -13.08
N GLY A 31 3.82 5.14 -13.10
CA GLY A 31 2.97 5.04 -14.29
C GLY A 31 2.57 3.62 -14.68
N LYS A 32 2.92 2.61 -13.86
CA LYS A 32 2.58 1.20 -14.15
C LYS A 32 1.06 0.98 -14.07
N VAL A 33 0.51 0.41 -15.14
CA VAL A 33 -0.89 -0.06 -15.15
C VAL A 33 -1.00 -1.26 -14.23
N CYS A 34 -1.94 -1.23 -13.29
CA CYS A 34 -2.14 -2.29 -12.32
C CYS A 34 -3.48 -2.98 -12.54
N ARG A 35 -3.61 -4.17 -11.95
CA ARG A 35 -4.79 -5.01 -12.07
C ARG A 35 -5.91 -4.48 -11.18
N ARG A 36 -7.13 -4.46 -11.71
CA ARG A 36 -8.32 -4.06 -10.94
C ARG A 36 -8.73 -5.13 -9.93
N THR A 37 -9.39 -4.72 -8.85
CA THR A 37 -10.00 -5.68 -7.91
C THR A 37 -11.05 -6.49 -8.66
N GLY A 38 -10.98 -7.82 -8.59
CA GLY A 38 -11.90 -8.72 -9.30
C GLY A 38 -11.62 -8.93 -10.80
N GLU A 39 -10.68 -8.20 -11.40
CA GLU A 39 -10.33 -8.38 -12.82
C GLU A 39 -9.61 -9.73 -13.05
N SER A 40 -10.07 -10.46 -14.07
CA SER A 40 -9.43 -11.71 -14.48
C SER A 40 -8.00 -11.44 -14.97
N LEU A 41 -7.10 -12.42 -14.82
CA LEU A 41 -5.73 -12.26 -15.32
C LEU A 41 -5.70 -12.10 -16.85
N GLN A 42 -6.62 -12.74 -17.58
CA GLN A 42 -6.68 -12.64 -19.03
C GLN A 42 -7.05 -11.22 -19.48
N ASP A 43 -8.08 -10.63 -18.88
CA ASP A 43 -8.52 -9.27 -19.24
C ASP A 43 -7.47 -8.22 -18.86
N TYR A 44 -6.83 -8.41 -17.71
CA TYR A 44 -5.72 -7.58 -17.29
C TYR A 44 -4.53 -7.63 -18.27
N ILE A 45 -4.13 -8.83 -18.73
CA ILE A 45 -3.03 -8.98 -19.70
C ILE A 45 -3.38 -8.27 -21.01
N LYS A 46 -4.62 -8.44 -21.50
CA LYS A 46 -5.09 -7.76 -22.72
C LYS A 46 -5.04 -6.23 -22.58
N ARG A 47 -5.50 -5.69 -21.45
CA ARG A 47 -5.58 -4.24 -21.21
C ARG A 47 -4.21 -3.61 -20.94
N SER A 48 -3.37 -4.28 -20.16
CA SER A 48 -2.07 -3.75 -19.74
C SER A 48 -1.00 -3.85 -20.81
N GLN A 49 -1.16 -4.76 -21.79
CA GLN A 49 -0.19 -5.03 -22.85
C GLN A 49 1.18 -5.51 -22.34
N TYR A 50 1.27 -5.97 -21.09
CA TYR A 50 2.48 -6.57 -20.55
C TYR A 50 2.64 -8.03 -20.99
N PRO A 51 3.88 -8.56 -21.04
CA PRO A 51 4.12 -9.96 -21.36
C PRO A 51 3.35 -10.88 -20.41
N ALA A 52 2.52 -11.77 -20.97
CA ALA A 52 1.68 -12.68 -20.18
C ALA A 52 2.47 -13.49 -19.15
N VAL A 53 3.65 -13.99 -19.54
CA VAL A 53 4.54 -14.76 -18.67
C VAL A 53 5.01 -13.93 -17.47
N GLU A 54 5.38 -12.66 -17.69
CA GLU A 54 5.80 -11.76 -16.59
C GLU A 54 4.65 -11.53 -15.60
N VAL A 55 3.46 -11.25 -16.11
CA VAL A 55 2.27 -11.03 -15.28
C VAL A 55 1.89 -12.28 -14.48
N LEU A 56 1.96 -13.47 -15.09
CA LEU A 56 1.63 -14.73 -14.43
C LEU A 56 2.63 -15.07 -13.32
N LEU A 57 3.93 -14.93 -13.58
CA LEU A 57 4.98 -15.21 -12.59
C LEU A 57 5.05 -14.15 -11.49
N HIS A 58 4.69 -12.90 -11.79
CA HIS A 58 4.90 -11.77 -10.89
C HIS A 58 3.63 -10.98 -10.59
N ARG A 59 2.47 -11.66 -10.54
CA ARG A 59 1.14 -11.04 -10.36
C ARG A 59 1.07 -9.97 -9.26
N GLN A 60 1.76 -10.19 -8.14
CA GLN A 60 1.72 -9.28 -6.99
C GLN A 60 2.36 -7.92 -7.27
N ARG A 61 3.29 -7.83 -8.25
CA ARG A 61 3.93 -6.56 -8.64
C ARG A 61 2.96 -5.60 -9.33
N TYR A 62 1.80 -6.09 -9.75
CA TYR A 62 0.74 -5.36 -10.43
C TYR A 62 -0.50 -5.16 -9.55
N THR A 63 -0.39 -5.40 -8.25
CA THR A 63 -1.41 -4.99 -7.28
C THR A 63 -1.24 -3.50 -6.97
N LEU A 64 -2.33 -2.74 -7.04
CA LEU A 64 -2.41 -1.34 -6.64
C LEU A 64 -3.02 -1.24 -5.23
N ASP A 65 -2.34 -0.52 -4.35
CA ASP A 65 -2.75 -0.29 -2.97
C ASP A 65 -2.83 1.23 -2.69
N GLY A 66 -3.73 1.64 -1.79
CA GLY A 66 -3.73 2.99 -1.25
C GLY A 66 -2.69 3.07 -0.13
N ALA A 67 -1.64 3.88 -0.33
CA ALA A 67 -0.52 4.01 0.59
C ALA A 67 -0.60 5.33 1.37
N HIS A 68 -0.52 5.24 2.69
CA HIS A 68 -0.37 6.39 3.61
C HIS A 68 1.04 6.98 3.49
N LEU A 69 1.13 8.26 3.09
CA LEU A 69 2.39 8.95 2.90
C LEU A 69 3.15 9.17 4.21
N ASP A 70 2.44 9.30 5.33
CA ASP A 70 2.99 9.44 6.69
C ASP A 70 3.09 8.10 7.48
N GLN A 71 2.67 6.99 6.87
CA GLN A 71 2.55 5.66 7.50
C GLN A 71 1.64 5.63 8.74
N ASN A 72 0.68 6.55 8.82
CA ASN A 72 -0.31 6.59 9.86
C ASN A 72 -1.68 6.12 9.35
N PRO A 73 -2.12 4.90 9.67
CA PRO A 73 -3.44 4.40 9.29
C PRO A 73 -4.61 5.29 9.72
N ASP A 74 -4.45 6.01 10.84
CA ASP A 74 -5.48 6.90 11.39
C ASP A 74 -5.69 8.16 10.51
N ASN A 75 -4.71 8.50 9.66
CA ASN A 75 -4.76 9.66 8.76
C ASN A 75 -5.14 9.22 7.33
N SER A 76 -6.42 8.96 7.10
CA SER A 76 -6.93 8.49 5.80
C SER A 76 -7.45 9.61 4.89
N ASP A 77 -7.00 10.85 5.10
CA ASP A 77 -7.31 11.95 4.20
C ASP A 77 -6.75 11.71 2.79
N ARG A 78 -7.51 12.09 1.76
CA ARG A 78 -7.13 11.89 0.36
C ARG A 78 -5.76 12.50 0.02
N SER A 79 -5.42 13.62 0.64
CA SER A 79 -4.12 14.31 0.49
C SER A 79 -2.94 13.53 1.07
N ASN A 80 -3.18 12.62 2.03
CA ASN A 80 -2.19 11.74 2.63
C ASN A 80 -2.13 10.35 1.96
N LEU A 81 -2.98 10.10 0.96
CA LEU A 81 -3.08 8.80 0.31
C LEU A 81 -2.62 8.87 -1.15
N ARG A 82 -1.90 7.82 -1.57
CA ARG A 82 -1.41 7.68 -2.95
C ARG A 82 -1.61 6.25 -3.46
N ALA A 83 -2.11 6.09 -4.68
CA ALA A 83 -2.26 4.81 -5.35
C ALA A 83 -0.90 4.30 -5.84
N LEU A 84 -0.35 3.29 -5.17
CA LEU A 84 0.98 2.76 -5.44
C LEU A 84 0.95 1.28 -5.81
N CYS A 85 1.71 0.91 -6.85
CA CYS A 85 1.95 -0.50 -7.12
C CYS A 85 2.74 -1.11 -5.98
N ARG A 86 2.57 -2.42 -5.74
CA ARG A 86 3.22 -3.12 -4.62
C ARG A 86 4.72 -2.88 -4.51
N VAL A 87 5.43 -2.77 -5.63
CA VAL A 87 6.88 -2.49 -5.64
C VAL A 87 7.18 -1.08 -5.12
N CYS A 88 6.48 -0.07 -5.63
CA CYS A 88 6.65 1.32 -5.20
C CYS A 88 6.20 1.52 -3.74
N HIS A 89 5.11 0.87 -3.34
CA HIS A 89 4.61 0.91 -1.97
C HIS A 89 5.65 0.35 -0.99
N LEU A 90 6.15 -0.87 -1.23
CA LEU A 90 7.17 -1.48 -0.35
C LEU A 90 8.47 -0.68 -0.32
N ASN A 91 8.88 -0.10 -1.43
CA ASN A 91 10.07 0.78 -1.46
C ASN A 91 9.85 2.05 -0.64
N TYR A 92 8.64 2.61 -0.68
CA TYR A 92 8.26 3.76 0.13
C TYR A 92 8.24 3.42 1.63
N ASP A 93 7.68 2.27 2.01
CA ASP A 93 7.57 1.83 3.41
C ASP A 93 8.93 1.50 4.02
N ARG A 94 9.89 1.05 3.20
CA ARG A 94 11.20 0.59 3.66
C ARG A 94 11.96 1.64 4.47
N LYS A 95 11.77 2.94 4.17
CA LYS A 95 12.39 4.04 4.92
C LYS A 95 11.80 4.23 6.33
N TRP A 96 10.62 3.69 6.59
CA TRP A 96 9.90 3.83 7.85
C TRP A 96 10.06 2.63 8.79
N ILE A 97 10.76 1.57 8.39
CA ILE A 97 10.88 0.33 9.18
C ILE A 97 11.33 0.61 10.62
N GLY A 98 12.42 1.37 10.80
CA GLY A 98 12.94 1.71 12.13
C GLY A 98 11.95 2.53 12.95
N MET A 99 11.35 3.56 12.35
CA MET A 99 10.37 4.41 13.03
C MET A 99 9.09 3.65 13.39
N ASN A 100 8.59 2.79 12.51
CA ASN A 100 7.42 1.96 12.74
C ASN A 100 7.69 0.91 13.83
N MET A 101 8.91 0.35 13.90
CA MET A 101 9.31 -0.50 15.01
C MET A 101 9.25 0.26 16.34
N MET A 102 9.83 1.46 16.41
CA MET A 102 9.77 2.29 17.62
C MET A 102 8.35 2.64 18.02
N ARG A 103 7.51 3.11 17.08
CA ARG A 103 6.09 3.41 17.32
C ARG A 103 5.31 2.19 17.83
N ARG A 104 5.62 0.99 17.36
CA ARG A 104 5.01 -0.27 17.84
C ARG A 104 5.45 -0.61 19.26
N LEU A 105 6.74 -0.48 19.57
CA LEU A 105 7.27 -0.71 20.93
C LEU A 105 6.66 0.28 21.92
N GLU A 106 6.56 1.55 21.54
CA GLU A 106 5.91 2.60 22.32
C GLU A 106 4.45 2.25 22.64
N ARG A 107 3.66 1.90 21.62
CA ARG A 107 2.26 1.47 21.82
C ARG A 107 2.11 0.21 22.65
N ALA A 108 3.07 -0.72 22.56
CA ALA A 108 3.10 -1.93 23.37
C ALA A 108 3.62 -1.69 24.80
N GLY A 109 4.06 -0.46 25.14
CA GLY A 109 4.69 -0.16 26.43
C GLY A 109 6.07 -0.81 26.62
N GLN A 110 6.74 -1.19 25.53
CA GLN A 110 8.01 -1.92 25.51
C GLN A 110 9.22 -1.03 25.17
N MET A 111 9.10 0.29 25.38
CA MET A 111 10.22 1.20 25.19
C MET A 111 11.32 0.88 26.20
N ARG A 112 12.52 0.61 25.71
CA ARG A 112 13.69 0.46 26.59
C ARG A 112 13.99 1.83 27.19
N ILE A 113 13.86 1.94 28.50
CA ILE A 113 14.43 3.07 29.25
C ILE A 113 15.95 2.95 29.06
N PRO A 114 16.64 3.96 28.51
CA PRO A 114 18.10 3.93 28.49
C PRO A 114 18.56 3.81 29.94
N ASN A 115 19.37 2.78 30.24
CA ASN A 115 19.92 2.57 31.58
C ASN A 115 20.51 3.89 32.07
N CYS A 116 19.90 4.50 33.09
CA CYS A 116 20.50 5.60 33.82
C CYS A 116 21.76 5.06 34.48
N ILE A 117 22.91 5.53 33.99
CA ILE A 117 24.23 5.37 34.63
C ILE A 117 24.30 6.39 35.77
#